data_AF-A0A2U1PJ13-F1
#
_entry.id   AF-A0A2U1PJ13-F1
#
_cell.length_a   1.000
_cell.length_b   1.000
_cell.length_c   1.000
_cell.angle_alpha   90.00
_cell.angle_beta   90.00
_cell.angle_gamma   90.00
#
_symmetry.space_group_name_H-M   'P 1'
#
loop_
_entity.id
_entity.type
_entity.pdbx_description
1 polymer ?
#
loop_
_entity_poly.entity_id
_entity_poly.type
_entity_poly.pdbx_seq_one_letter_code
_entity_poly.pdbx_strand_id
1 'polypeptide(L)'
;MNLTSLVRTSHITRTFTHSIKPISSSSSVSLSHTPTSLNPKPKTPLYLKPPIYTTSLSSLKKFQKWAKTLSSSVNASFKDSSNLHQELNWLLQDSLQNPNILQTHEENDNLVALRLKLDDLYDLWTQRIEKRRPFQYIVGCEHWRDLILSVEEGVLIPRPETELIVDLVNDVIKGGGENGDLGNGLWVDLGTGSGAIAIGIGRVLGDLGRVVGVDLSDVAVRVASYNVERYNLQTNGEDHCRFLFDHMETIHKESFCNLKIVPDFAGIQRFVTGFRS
;
A
#
# COMPACT_ATOMS: atom_id res chain seq x y z
N MET A 1 50.16 2.19 -22.56
CA MET A 1 50.90 1.03 -22.02
C MET A 1 50.33 0.72 -20.64
N ASN A 2 49.96 -0.54 -20.44
CA ASN A 2 49.35 -1.10 -19.23
C ASN A 2 50.18 -0.86 -17.97
N LEU A 3 49.48 -0.63 -16.85
CA LEU A 3 49.97 -0.94 -15.51
C LEU A 3 48.91 -1.74 -14.78
N THR A 4 49.08 -3.07 -14.85
CA THR A 4 48.39 -4.07 -14.04
C THR A 4 49.25 -4.44 -12.82
N SER A 5 48.55 -4.81 -11.75
CA SER A 5 48.98 -5.58 -10.57
C SER A 5 49.64 -4.84 -9.39
N LEU A 6 48.92 -4.83 -8.27
CA LEU A 6 49.20 -5.53 -7.00
C LEU A 6 47.94 -5.29 -6.15
N VAL A 7 47.27 -6.29 -5.56
CA VAL A 7 47.55 -6.78 -4.21
C VAL A 7 46.92 -8.17 -4.02
N ARG A 8 47.64 -9.00 -3.27
CA ARG A 8 47.39 -10.38 -2.86
C ARG A 8 46.17 -10.56 -1.92
N THR A 9 45.50 -11.69 -2.17
CA THR A 9 44.74 -12.63 -1.31
C THR A 9 44.82 -12.51 0.23
N SER A 10 43.68 -12.73 0.89
CA SER A 10 43.56 -13.82 1.89
C SER A 10 42.13 -14.39 1.92
N HIS A 11 42.05 -15.72 1.79
CA HIS A 11 40.84 -16.53 1.85
C HIS A 11 40.36 -16.72 3.29
N ILE A 12 39.05 -16.63 3.53
CA ILE A 12 38.38 -17.37 4.61
C ILE A 12 37.07 -17.94 4.05
N THR A 13 37.14 -19.21 3.65
CA THR A 13 35.96 -20.03 3.34
C THR A 13 35.41 -20.57 4.66
N ARG A 14 34.15 -20.26 5.00
CA ARG A 14 33.44 -20.99 6.06
C ARG A 14 32.12 -21.51 5.51
N THR A 15 32.15 -22.78 5.14
CA THR A 15 30.97 -23.62 4.89
C THR A 15 30.19 -23.81 6.20
N PHE A 16 28.90 -23.50 6.18
CA PHE A 16 27.97 -23.96 7.21
C PHE A 16 26.92 -24.86 6.56
N THR A 17 27.16 -26.17 6.67
CA THR A 17 26.15 -27.20 6.51
C THR A 17 25.55 -27.47 7.88
N HIS A 18 24.23 -27.36 8.06
CA HIS A 18 23.51 -28.23 8.99
C HIS A 18 22.03 -28.38 8.61
N SER A 19 21.67 -29.63 8.28
CA SER A 19 20.30 -30.15 8.28
C SER A 19 19.75 -30.19 9.69
N ILE A 20 18.49 -29.78 9.88
CA ILE A 20 17.69 -30.17 11.04
C ILE A 20 16.27 -30.51 10.56
N LYS A 21 15.85 -31.75 10.82
CA LYS A 21 14.49 -32.29 10.61
C LYS A 21 13.53 -31.80 11.73
N PRO A 22 12.22 -31.73 11.47
CA PRO A 22 11.26 -31.18 12.45
C PRO A 22 10.95 -32.21 13.55
N ILE A 23 10.87 -31.73 14.79
CA ILE A 23 10.31 -32.47 15.93
C ILE A 23 8.92 -31.90 16.22
N SER A 24 7.91 -32.76 16.13
CA SER A 24 6.57 -32.53 16.63
C SER A 24 6.53 -32.68 18.14
N SER A 25 5.89 -31.74 18.84
CA SER A 25 5.13 -32.07 20.07
C SER A 25 4.14 -30.95 20.41
N SER A 26 2.94 -31.42 20.73
CA SER A 26 1.77 -30.66 21.15
C SER A 26 1.83 -30.32 22.64
N SER A 27 1.50 -29.08 23.00
CA SER A 27 0.95 -28.78 24.33
C SER A 27 0.11 -27.52 24.28
N SER A 28 -1.19 -27.71 24.51
CA SER A 28 -2.24 -26.71 24.66
C SER A 28 -2.06 -25.88 25.93
N VAL A 29 -2.05 -24.55 25.81
CA VAL A 29 -2.32 -23.63 26.91
C VAL A 29 -3.29 -22.57 26.42
N SER A 30 -4.51 -22.63 26.93
CA SER A 30 -5.58 -21.66 26.71
C SER A 30 -5.32 -20.40 27.55
N LEU A 31 -5.09 -19.26 26.90
CA LEU A 31 -5.11 -17.94 27.53
C LEU A 31 -6.23 -17.12 26.88
N SER A 32 -7.30 -16.93 27.65
CA SER A 32 -8.46 -16.11 27.32
C SER A 32 -8.13 -14.63 27.48
N HIS A 33 -7.70 -13.97 26.40
CA HIS A 33 -7.66 -12.52 26.30
C HIS A 33 -8.40 -12.08 25.04
N THR A 34 -9.55 -11.46 25.24
CA THR A 34 -10.32 -10.74 24.23
C THR A 34 -9.51 -9.53 23.75
N PRO A 35 -9.11 -9.42 22.47
CA PRO A 35 -8.43 -8.23 21.98
C PRO A 35 -9.46 -7.13 21.73
N THR A 36 -9.35 -6.04 22.47
CA THR A 36 -10.08 -4.79 22.23
C THR A 36 -9.62 -4.22 20.89
N SER A 37 -10.47 -4.39 19.86
CA SER A 37 -10.30 -3.85 18.51
C SER A 37 -10.31 -2.32 18.51
N LEU A 38 -9.14 -1.68 18.41
CA LEU A 38 -9.03 -0.21 18.33
C LEU A 38 -8.07 0.32 17.26
N ASN A 39 -7.64 -0.49 16.29
CA ASN A 39 -7.04 0.05 15.06
C ASN A 39 -8.08 -0.02 13.92
N PRO A 40 -8.65 1.12 13.47
CA PRO A 40 -9.60 1.10 12.37
C PRO A 40 -8.88 0.62 11.11
N LYS A 41 -9.43 -0.39 10.44
CA LYS A 41 -8.94 -0.84 9.12
C LYS A 41 -8.80 0.38 8.18
N PRO A 42 -7.76 0.44 7.32
CA PRO A 42 -7.65 1.49 6.31
C PRO A 42 -8.95 1.66 5.54
N LYS A 43 -9.25 2.90 5.16
CA LYS A 43 -10.44 3.16 4.33
C LYS A 43 -10.39 2.31 3.06
N THR A 44 -11.40 1.47 2.87
CA THR A 44 -11.56 0.68 1.66
C THR A 44 -11.75 1.63 0.47
N PRO A 45 -10.92 1.53 -0.59
CA PRO A 45 -11.10 2.28 -1.82
C PRO A 45 -12.52 2.15 -2.38
N LEU A 46 -13.03 3.22 -2.96
CA LEU A 46 -14.41 3.31 -3.44
C LEU A 46 -14.77 2.17 -4.41
N TYR A 47 -13.90 1.89 -5.38
CA TYR A 47 -14.15 0.86 -6.39
C TYR A 47 -14.25 -0.57 -5.81
N LEU A 48 -13.71 -0.81 -4.61
CA LEU A 48 -13.77 -2.11 -3.92
C LEU A 48 -14.98 -2.27 -3.01
N LYS A 49 -15.74 -1.20 -2.76
CA LYS A 49 -16.95 -1.28 -1.95
C LYS A 49 -18.03 -2.09 -2.69
N PRO A 50 -18.86 -2.88 -1.98
CA PRO A 50 -19.95 -3.60 -2.62
C PRO A 50 -21.04 -2.60 -3.11
N PRO A 51 -21.66 -2.83 -4.28
CA PRO A 51 -22.69 -1.95 -4.83
C PRO A 51 -24.06 -2.20 -4.17
N ILE A 52 -24.18 -1.85 -2.90
CA ILE A 52 -25.37 -2.15 -2.07
C ILE A 52 -26.42 -1.04 -2.05
N TYR A 53 -26.10 0.13 -2.61
CA TYR A 53 -27.01 1.27 -2.66
C TYR A 53 -27.67 1.35 -4.04
N THR A 54 -28.82 2.02 -4.12
CA THR A 54 -29.52 2.22 -5.40
C THR A 54 -30.03 3.64 -5.52
N THR A 55 -30.03 4.19 -6.73
CA THR A 55 -30.66 5.47 -7.06
C THR A 55 -31.34 5.39 -8.42
N SER A 56 -32.25 6.32 -8.72
CA SER A 56 -32.77 6.47 -10.08
C SER A 56 -31.74 7.09 -11.03
N LEU A 57 -31.78 6.70 -12.30
CA LEU A 57 -30.91 7.26 -13.35
C LEU A 57 -31.10 8.78 -13.49
N SER A 58 -32.33 9.28 -13.32
CA SER A 58 -32.64 10.71 -13.33
C SER A 58 -31.92 11.46 -12.21
N SER A 59 -31.87 10.89 -11.00
CA SER A 59 -31.18 11.48 -9.86
C SER A 59 -29.67 11.47 -10.03
N LEU A 60 -29.12 10.40 -10.61
CA LEU A 60 -27.70 10.32 -10.96
C LEU A 60 -27.31 11.33 -12.05
N LYS A 61 -28.14 11.50 -13.09
CA LYS A 61 -27.96 12.53 -14.14
C LYS A 61 -28.02 13.95 -13.55
N LYS A 62 -28.90 14.20 -12.57
CA LYS A 62 -28.95 15.47 -11.82
C LYS A 62 -27.65 15.72 -11.05
N PHE A 63 -27.13 14.72 -10.34
CA PHE A 63 -25.84 14.80 -9.67
C PHE A 63 -24.71 15.13 -10.66
N GLN A 64 -24.61 14.40 -11.78
CA GLN A 64 -23.57 14.65 -12.78
C GLN A 64 -23.64 16.08 -13.34
N LYS A 65 -24.85 16.58 -13.62
CA LYS A 65 -25.05 17.95 -14.10
C LYS A 65 -24.62 18.97 -13.04
N TRP A 66 -25.07 18.80 -11.80
CA TRP A 66 -24.68 19.66 -10.68
C TRP A 66 -23.17 19.68 -10.48
N ALA A 67 -22.52 18.51 -10.46
CA ALA A 67 -21.08 18.37 -10.25
C ALA A 67 -20.28 19.10 -11.34
N LYS A 68 -20.69 19.01 -12.61
CA LYS A 68 -20.10 19.76 -13.73
C LYS A 68 -20.26 21.27 -13.57
N THR A 69 -21.42 21.74 -13.14
CA THR A 69 -21.66 23.17 -12.87
C THR A 69 -20.76 23.67 -11.74
N LEU A 70 -20.63 22.90 -10.66
CA LEU A 70 -19.75 23.24 -9.53
C LEU A 70 -18.28 23.33 -9.98
N SER A 71 -17.78 22.37 -10.74
CA SER A 71 -16.40 22.39 -11.28
C SER A 71 -16.13 23.62 -12.16
N SER A 72 -17.09 23.99 -13.01
CA SER A 72 -16.95 25.16 -13.88
C SER A 72 -16.92 26.48 -13.09
N SER A 73 -17.58 26.55 -11.93
CA SER A 73 -17.61 27.75 -11.09
C SER A 73 -16.26 28.09 -10.46
N VAL A 74 -15.40 27.08 -10.22
CA VAL A 74 -14.07 27.27 -9.60
C VAL A 74 -12.93 27.32 -10.61
N ASN A 75 -13.17 26.90 -11.86
CA ASN A 75 -12.14 26.78 -12.89
C ASN A 75 -11.46 28.10 -13.27
N ALA A 76 -12.12 29.25 -13.10
CA ALA A 76 -11.52 30.56 -13.37
C ALA A 76 -10.29 30.88 -12.48
N SER A 77 -10.12 30.17 -11.36
CA SER A 77 -8.99 30.32 -10.45
C SER A 77 -7.99 29.15 -10.49
N PHE A 78 -8.22 28.14 -11.35
CA PHE A 78 -7.42 26.90 -11.42
C PHE A 78 -6.58 26.87 -12.70
N LYS A 79 -5.28 26.54 -12.59
CA LYS A 79 -4.40 26.28 -13.74
C LYS A 79 -4.62 24.89 -14.38
N ASP A 80 -5.52 24.07 -13.82
CA ASP A 80 -5.61 22.61 -14.04
C ASP A 80 -7.02 22.13 -14.45
N SER A 81 -7.74 22.95 -15.24
CA SER A 81 -9.16 22.74 -15.56
C SER A 81 -9.48 21.45 -16.33
N SER A 82 -8.51 20.87 -17.03
CA SER A 82 -8.65 19.59 -17.74
C SER A 82 -8.77 18.40 -16.78
N ASN A 83 -8.24 18.51 -15.55
CA ASN A 83 -8.16 17.41 -14.59
C ASN A 83 -9.51 17.13 -13.91
N LEU A 84 -10.27 18.18 -13.54
CA LEU A 84 -11.53 18.03 -12.78
C LEU A 84 -12.64 17.26 -13.52
N HIS A 85 -12.73 17.40 -14.85
CA HIS A 85 -13.71 16.64 -15.63
C HIS A 85 -13.36 15.16 -15.65
N GLN A 86 -12.07 14.84 -15.72
CA GLN A 86 -11.57 13.48 -15.69
C GLN A 86 -11.77 12.84 -14.32
N GLU A 87 -11.44 13.56 -13.25
CA GLU A 87 -11.71 13.14 -11.87
C GLU A 87 -13.20 12.87 -11.61
N LEU A 88 -14.11 13.69 -12.15
CA LEU A 88 -15.56 13.44 -12.02
C LEU A 88 -15.96 12.14 -12.71
N ASN A 89 -15.42 11.90 -13.90
CA ASN A 89 -15.69 10.67 -14.64
C ASN A 89 -15.16 9.45 -13.86
N TRP A 90 -13.97 9.53 -13.28
CA TRP A 90 -13.42 8.48 -12.43
C TRP A 90 -14.27 8.25 -11.18
N LEU A 91 -14.70 9.31 -10.48
CA LEU A 91 -15.59 9.17 -9.32
C LEU A 91 -16.87 8.42 -9.70
N LEU A 92 -17.49 8.76 -10.84
CA LEU A 92 -18.69 8.08 -11.32
C LEU A 92 -18.40 6.62 -11.69
N GLN A 93 -17.30 6.33 -12.38
CA GLN A 93 -16.89 4.97 -12.73
C GLN A 93 -16.70 4.10 -11.47
N ASP A 94 -15.99 4.62 -10.48
CA ASP A 94 -15.76 3.92 -9.21
C ASP A 94 -17.05 3.76 -8.40
N SER A 95 -17.98 4.71 -8.50
CA SER A 95 -19.24 4.65 -7.75
C SER A 95 -20.26 3.66 -8.32
N LEU A 96 -20.21 3.37 -9.62
CA LEU A 96 -21.25 2.64 -10.34
C LEU A 96 -20.90 1.17 -10.57
N GLN A 97 -21.84 0.26 -10.31
CA GLN A 97 -21.65 -1.15 -10.71
C GLN A 97 -21.44 -1.29 -12.22
N ASN A 98 -22.20 -0.54 -13.02
CA ASN A 98 -22.07 -0.49 -14.48
C ASN A 98 -21.92 0.98 -14.95
N PRO A 99 -20.69 1.46 -15.21
CA PRO A 99 -20.44 2.85 -15.60
C PRO A 99 -21.06 3.27 -16.95
N ASN A 100 -21.30 2.32 -17.85
CA ASN A 100 -21.79 2.62 -19.20
C ASN A 100 -23.25 3.11 -19.22
N ILE A 101 -23.97 2.97 -18.11
CA ILE A 101 -25.36 3.42 -17.97
C ILE A 101 -25.54 4.93 -18.17
N LEU A 102 -24.48 5.73 -17.97
CA LEU A 102 -24.53 7.18 -18.18
C LEU A 102 -24.53 7.59 -19.66
N GLN A 103 -24.17 6.66 -20.56
CA GLN A 103 -24.12 6.89 -22.00
C GLN A 103 -25.41 6.45 -22.71
N THR A 104 -26.35 5.83 -21.98
CA THR A 104 -27.58 5.33 -22.60
C THR A 104 -28.58 6.48 -22.83
N HIS A 105 -29.24 6.43 -24.00
CA HIS A 105 -30.35 7.30 -24.35
C HIS A 105 -31.70 6.81 -23.79
N GLU A 106 -31.68 5.91 -22.80
CA GLU A 106 -32.90 5.38 -22.20
C GLU A 106 -33.64 6.49 -21.43
N GLU A 107 -34.91 6.67 -21.79
CA GLU A 107 -35.83 7.62 -21.17
C GLU A 107 -36.49 7.06 -19.90
N ASN A 108 -36.42 5.74 -19.70
CA ASN A 108 -36.97 5.09 -18.51
C ASN A 108 -36.07 5.33 -17.29
N ASP A 109 -36.68 5.74 -16.17
CA ASP A 109 -35.99 6.05 -14.92
C ASP A 109 -35.61 4.78 -14.15
N ASN A 110 -34.71 3.99 -14.75
CA ASN A 110 -34.24 2.73 -14.21
C ASN A 110 -33.42 2.95 -12.92
N LEU A 111 -33.51 2.00 -11.99
CA LEU A 111 -32.67 1.97 -10.81
C LEU A 111 -31.25 1.53 -11.18
N VAL A 112 -30.27 2.20 -10.59
CA VAL A 112 -28.84 1.99 -10.80
C VAL A 112 -28.19 1.68 -9.47
N ALA A 113 -27.36 0.63 -9.44
CA ALA A 113 -26.62 0.21 -8.25
C ALA A 113 -25.35 1.06 -8.04
N LEU A 114 -25.15 1.51 -6.81
CA LEU A 114 -24.05 2.36 -6.35
C LEU A 114 -23.27 1.71 -5.20
N ARG A 115 -21.97 1.98 -5.16
CA ARG A 115 -21.04 1.61 -4.08
C ARG A 115 -21.06 2.57 -2.88
N LEU A 116 -21.72 3.71 -3.03
CA LEU A 116 -21.96 4.73 -2.01
C LEU A 116 -23.38 5.29 -2.16
N LYS A 117 -23.91 5.91 -1.10
CA LYS A 117 -25.18 6.65 -1.23
C LYS A 117 -24.99 7.84 -2.16
N LEU A 118 -26.06 8.24 -2.85
CA LEU A 118 -26.00 9.39 -3.74
C LEU A 118 -25.60 10.68 -2.97
N ASP A 119 -26.12 10.88 -1.77
CA ASP A 119 -25.79 12.05 -0.93
C ASP A 119 -24.29 12.07 -0.58
N ASP A 120 -23.69 10.91 -0.30
CA ASP A 120 -22.25 10.81 -0.03
C ASP A 120 -21.42 11.24 -1.27
N LEU A 121 -21.93 11.04 -2.50
CA LEU A 121 -21.27 11.52 -3.71
C LEU A 121 -21.28 13.04 -3.83
N TYR A 122 -22.37 13.70 -3.43
CA TYR A 122 -22.41 15.16 -3.32
C TYR A 122 -21.36 15.65 -2.32
N ASP A 123 -21.27 15.01 -1.16
CA ASP A 123 -20.30 15.39 -0.12
C ASP A 123 -18.85 15.18 -0.57
N LEU A 124 -18.55 14.05 -1.22
CA LEU A 124 -17.22 13.76 -1.75
C LEU A 124 -16.81 14.77 -2.84
N TRP A 125 -17.72 15.10 -3.77
CA TRP A 125 -17.42 16.08 -4.81
C TRP A 125 -17.26 17.50 -4.24
N THR A 126 -18.08 17.86 -3.26
CA THR A 126 -17.96 19.14 -2.54
C THR A 126 -16.60 19.23 -1.83
N GLN A 127 -16.16 18.16 -1.15
CA GLN A 127 -14.82 18.11 -0.54
C GLN A 127 -13.70 18.28 -1.57
N ARG A 128 -13.83 17.67 -2.76
CA ARG A 128 -12.84 17.82 -3.83
C ARG A 128 -12.75 19.26 -4.34
N ILE A 129 -13.90 19.89 -4.58
CA ILE A 129 -13.97 21.19 -5.24
C ILE A 129 -13.75 22.35 -4.25
N GLU A 130 -14.50 22.38 -3.15
CA GLU A 130 -14.50 23.52 -2.22
C GLU A 130 -13.35 23.44 -1.22
N LYS A 131 -13.07 22.24 -0.69
CA LYS A 131 -11.99 22.03 0.28
C LYS A 131 -10.65 21.70 -0.37
N ARG A 132 -10.60 21.58 -1.70
CA ARG A 132 -9.40 21.22 -2.48
C ARG A 132 -8.71 19.97 -1.96
N ARG A 133 -9.48 19.01 -1.42
CA ARG A 133 -8.92 17.76 -0.92
C ARG A 133 -8.40 16.93 -2.12
N PRO A 134 -7.20 16.33 -2.04
CA PRO A 134 -6.67 15.50 -3.12
C PRO A 134 -7.66 14.42 -3.56
N PHE A 135 -7.85 14.26 -4.87
CA PHE A 135 -8.82 13.32 -5.42
C PHE A 135 -8.59 11.89 -4.95
N GLN A 136 -7.32 11.48 -4.84
CA GLN A 136 -6.93 10.17 -4.33
C GLN A 136 -7.46 9.88 -2.92
N TYR A 137 -7.48 10.88 -2.04
CA TYR A 137 -8.05 10.73 -0.71
C TYR A 137 -9.59 10.74 -0.71
N ILE A 138 -10.22 11.24 -1.77
CA ILE A 138 -11.67 11.17 -1.99
C ILE A 138 -12.07 9.76 -2.38
N VAL A 139 -11.38 9.16 -3.36
CA VAL A 139 -11.65 7.79 -3.84
C VAL A 139 -10.97 6.70 -3.00
N GLY A 140 -9.97 7.06 -2.19
CA GLY A 140 -9.26 6.16 -1.26
C GLY A 140 -8.14 5.34 -1.91
N CYS A 141 -7.74 5.65 -3.13
CA CYS A 141 -6.67 4.95 -3.84
C CYS A 141 -5.89 5.84 -4.80
N GLU A 142 -4.71 5.35 -5.20
CA GLU A 142 -3.88 5.93 -6.25
C GLU A 142 -3.35 4.82 -7.17
N HIS A 143 -3.31 5.12 -8.47
CA HIS A 143 -2.64 4.28 -9.46
C HIS A 143 -1.14 4.57 -9.44
N TRP A 144 -0.33 3.52 -9.33
CA TRP A 144 1.12 3.64 -9.32
C TRP A 144 1.71 2.37 -9.96
N ARG A 145 2.42 2.52 -11.07
CA ARG A 145 2.79 1.40 -11.97
C ARG A 145 1.55 0.56 -12.36
N ASP A 146 1.64 -0.74 -12.19
CA ASP A 146 0.57 -1.71 -12.37
C ASP A 146 -0.26 -1.94 -11.09
N LEU A 147 -0.04 -1.13 -10.05
CA LEU A 147 -0.72 -1.21 -8.76
C LEU A 147 -1.81 -0.14 -8.62
N ILE A 148 -2.82 -0.46 -7.82
CA ILE A 148 -3.85 0.44 -7.30
C ILE A 148 -3.75 0.38 -5.78
N LEU A 149 -2.96 1.28 -5.23
CA LEU A 149 -2.62 1.34 -3.82
C LEU A 149 -3.71 2.11 -3.08
N SER A 150 -4.11 1.59 -1.93
CA SER A 150 -4.99 2.31 -1.02
C SER A 150 -4.22 3.46 -0.39
N VAL A 151 -4.85 4.62 -0.26
CA VAL A 151 -4.26 5.81 0.37
C VAL A 151 -5.32 6.53 1.20
N GLU A 152 -4.89 7.20 2.26
CA GLU A 152 -5.75 8.02 3.09
C GLU A 152 -4.98 9.22 3.66
N GLU A 153 -5.72 10.13 4.30
CA GLU A 153 -5.15 11.32 4.93
C GLU A 153 -4.04 10.91 5.93
N GLY A 154 -2.87 11.56 5.84
CA GLY A 154 -1.70 11.20 6.63
C GLY A 154 -0.74 10.20 5.98
N VAL A 155 -1.03 9.74 4.75
CA VAL A 155 -0.14 8.90 3.93
C VAL A 155 0.17 9.59 2.62
N LEU A 156 1.45 9.76 2.29
CA LEU A 156 1.85 10.40 1.03
C LEU A 156 1.25 9.64 -0.17
N ILE A 157 0.58 10.38 -1.06
CA ILE A 157 0.13 9.86 -2.35
C ILE A 157 1.37 9.55 -3.20
N PRO A 158 1.59 8.29 -3.61
CA PRO A 158 2.71 7.91 -4.47
C PRO A 158 2.79 8.77 -5.73
N ARG A 159 3.99 9.14 -6.15
CA ARG A 159 4.20 10.02 -7.31
C ARG A 159 4.77 9.23 -8.49
N PRO A 160 4.38 9.51 -9.74
CA PRO A 160 4.90 8.79 -10.91
C PRO A 160 6.43 8.80 -11.00
N GLU A 161 7.09 9.86 -10.56
CA GLU A 161 8.56 9.97 -10.56
C GLU A 161 9.23 8.92 -9.65
N THR A 162 8.54 8.46 -8.60
CA THR A 162 9.06 7.43 -7.67
C THR A 162 9.03 6.02 -8.26
N GLU A 163 8.32 5.81 -9.39
CA GLU A 163 8.29 4.52 -10.08
C GLU A 163 9.66 4.09 -10.61
N LEU A 164 10.52 5.07 -10.91
CA LEU A 164 11.88 4.87 -11.42
C LEU A 164 12.77 4.14 -10.40
N ILE A 165 12.50 4.27 -9.10
CA ILE A 165 13.27 3.60 -8.04
C ILE A 165 13.21 2.08 -8.21
N VAL A 166 12.05 1.54 -8.61
CA VAL A 166 11.89 0.10 -8.85
C VAL A 166 12.71 -0.37 -10.04
N ASP A 167 12.81 0.43 -11.10
CA ASP A 167 13.62 0.10 -12.28
C ASP A 167 15.10 0.09 -11.92
N LEU A 168 15.57 1.09 -11.16
CA LEU A 168 16.94 1.15 -10.67
C LEU A 168 17.30 -0.08 -9.84
N VAL A 169 16.40 -0.54 -8.96
CA VAL A 169 16.60 -1.75 -8.18
C VAL A 169 16.66 -2.99 -9.08
N ASN A 170 15.75 -3.10 -10.05
CA ASN A 170 15.75 -4.19 -11.02
C ASN A 170 17.04 -4.24 -11.85
N ASP A 171 17.58 -3.09 -12.27
CA ASP A 171 18.81 -3.02 -13.04
C ASP A 171 20.03 -3.42 -12.20
N VAL A 172 20.07 -3.03 -10.92
CA VAL A 172 21.11 -3.47 -9.98
C VAL A 172 21.08 -4.99 -9.79
N ILE A 173 19.89 -5.59 -9.68
CA ILE A 173 19.74 -7.05 -9.51
C ILE A 173 20.13 -7.80 -10.79
N LYS A 174 19.70 -7.33 -11.97
CA LYS A 174 19.99 -7.98 -13.26
C LYS A 174 21.41 -7.75 -13.77
N GLY A 175 22.09 -6.70 -13.31
CA GLY A 175 23.40 -6.27 -13.78
C GLY A 175 24.53 -7.28 -13.59
N GLY A 176 24.32 -8.38 -12.85
CA GLY A 176 25.17 -9.57 -12.84
C GLY A 176 26.64 -9.32 -12.46
N GLY A 177 26.99 -9.52 -11.18
CA GLY A 177 28.35 -9.35 -10.66
C GLY A 177 28.43 -9.69 -9.16
N GLU A 178 29.30 -9.02 -8.39
CA GLU A 178 29.38 -9.11 -6.91
C GLU A 178 28.05 -8.81 -6.19
N ASN A 179 27.08 -8.24 -6.91
CA ASN A 179 25.75 -7.89 -6.44
C ASN A 179 24.70 -9.00 -6.61
N GLY A 180 25.06 -10.19 -7.10
CA GLY A 180 24.11 -11.31 -7.28
C GLY A 180 23.37 -11.71 -6.00
N ASP A 181 24.00 -11.49 -4.84
CA ASP A 181 23.40 -11.75 -3.52
C ASP A 181 22.33 -10.72 -3.14
N LEU A 182 22.30 -9.52 -3.75
CA LEU A 182 21.31 -8.48 -3.44
C LEU A 182 19.88 -8.90 -3.84
N GLY A 183 19.75 -9.76 -4.86
CA GLY A 183 18.46 -10.35 -5.25
C GLY A 183 17.85 -11.23 -4.16
N ASN A 184 18.69 -11.82 -3.30
CA ASN A 184 18.29 -12.63 -2.15
C ASN A 184 18.46 -11.86 -0.82
N GLY A 185 18.82 -10.58 -0.89
CA GLY A 185 19.17 -9.75 0.24
C GLY A 185 17.98 -9.16 0.97
N LEU A 186 18.26 -8.53 2.11
CA LEU A 186 17.30 -7.74 2.88
C LEU A 186 17.37 -6.27 2.48
N TRP A 187 16.26 -5.73 1.98
CA TRP A 187 16.08 -4.34 1.62
C TRP A 187 15.22 -3.60 2.65
N VAL A 188 15.44 -2.30 2.79
CA VAL A 188 14.69 -1.44 3.70
C VAL A 188 14.16 -0.22 2.97
N ASP A 189 12.87 0.04 3.08
CA ASP A 189 12.18 1.23 2.57
C ASP A 189 11.87 2.18 3.74
N LEU A 190 12.65 3.26 3.86
CA LEU A 190 12.56 4.24 4.95
C LEU A 190 11.54 5.32 4.62
N GLY A 191 10.45 5.39 5.41
CA GLY A 191 9.31 6.26 5.10
C GLY A 191 8.39 5.63 4.05
N THR A 192 8.06 4.35 4.25
CA THR A 192 7.37 3.52 3.25
C THR A 192 6.00 4.06 2.83
N GLY A 193 5.36 4.91 3.63
CA GLY A 193 4.12 5.57 3.26
C GLY A 193 3.02 4.56 2.96
N SER A 194 2.56 4.50 1.70
CA SER A 194 1.55 3.53 1.25
C SER A 194 2.10 2.13 0.95
N GLY A 195 3.42 1.94 1.09
CA GLY A 195 4.13 0.72 0.72
C GLY A 195 4.48 0.61 -0.76
N ALA A 196 4.30 1.68 -1.55
CA ALA A 196 4.47 1.64 -3.01
C ALA A 196 5.83 1.08 -3.43
N ILE A 197 6.91 1.67 -2.93
CA ILE A 197 8.28 1.27 -3.24
C ILE A 197 8.57 -0.11 -2.67
N ALA A 198 8.23 -0.37 -1.39
CA ALA A 198 8.42 -1.68 -0.78
C ALA A 198 7.75 -2.82 -1.55
N ILE A 199 6.50 -2.65 -1.98
CA ILE A 199 5.76 -3.63 -2.80
C ILE A 199 6.42 -3.76 -4.17
N GLY A 200 6.76 -2.65 -4.83
CA GLY A 200 7.43 -2.65 -6.12
C GLY A 200 8.75 -3.42 -6.11
N ILE A 201 9.61 -3.12 -5.14
CA ILE A 201 10.88 -3.83 -4.93
C ILE A 201 10.64 -5.30 -4.60
N GLY A 202 9.68 -5.62 -3.71
CA GLY A 202 9.36 -7.00 -3.35
C GLY A 202 8.98 -7.85 -4.56
N ARG A 203 8.24 -7.28 -5.52
CA ARG A 203 7.87 -7.96 -6.77
C ARG A 203 9.06 -8.17 -7.72
N VAL A 204 10.02 -7.25 -7.72
CA VAL A 204 11.28 -7.40 -8.48
C VAL A 204 12.15 -8.50 -7.89
N LEU A 205 12.23 -8.57 -6.56
CA LEU A 205 13.04 -9.53 -5.83
C LEU A 205 12.49 -10.97 -5.88
N GLY A 206 11.17 -11.13 -5.99
CA GLY A 206 10.52 -12.44 -6.01
C GLY A 206 10.61 -13.17 -4.65
N ASP A 207 10.51 -14.51 -4.69
CA ASP A 207 10.33 -15.32 -3.46
C ASP A 207 11.55 -15.37 -2.53
N LEU A 208 12.74 -15.06 -3.06
CA LEU A 208 14.00 -15.19 -2.32
C LEU A 208 14.44 -13.89 -1.64
N GLY A 209 14.07 -12.74 -2.18
CA GLY A 209 14.44 -11.46 -1.61
C GLY A 209 13.41 -10.92 -0.63
N ARG A 210 13.84 -9.94 0.16
CA ARG A 210 13.12 -9.48 1.35
C ARG A 210 13.08 -7.96 1.37
N VAL A 211 11.94 -7.38 1.71
CA VAL A 211 11.79 -5.93 1.92
C VAL A 211 11.11 -5.66 3.24
N VAL A 212 11.67 -4.73 4.02
CA VAL A 212 11.07 -4.20 5.25
C VAL A 212 10.71 -2.74 5.00
N GLY A 213 9.42 -2.44 4.98
CA GLY A 213 8.93 -1.05 4.99
C GLY A 213 8.85 -0.53 6.42
N VAL A 214 9.44 0.63 6.69
CA VAL A 214 9.34 1.31 7.99
C VAL A 214 8.80 2.72 7.81
N ASP A 215 7.99 3.17 8.76
CA ASP A 215 7.48 4.53 8.78
C ASP A 215 7.31 5.00 10.23
N LEU A 216 7.38 6.31 10.45
CA LEU A 216 7.09 6.92 11.75
C LEU A 216 5.58 7.03 11.99
N SER A 217 4.79 7.09 10.92
CA SER A 217 3.33 7.25 10.98
C SER A 217 2.62 5.91 11.11
N ASP A 218 1.88 5.72 12.21
CA ASP A 218 1.00 4.55 12.40
C ASP A 218 -0.04 4.41 11.28
N VAL A 219 -0.46 5.53 10.68
CA VAL A 219 -1.38 5.54 9.53
C VAL A 219 -0.68 4.95 8.31
N ALA A 220 0.56 5.36 8.03
CA ALA A 220 1.34 4.84 6.92
C ALA A 220 1.61 3.34 7.07
N VAL A 221 2.09 2.90 8.25
CA VAL A 221 2.34 1.47 8.53
C VAL A 221 1.09 0.62 8.29
N ARG A 222 -0.07 1.10 8.75
CA ARG A 222 -1.35 0.41 8.55
C ARG A 222 -1.77 0.33 7.08
N VAL A 223 -1.64 1.43 6.33
CA VAL A 223 -1.97 1.48 4.90
C VAL A 223 -1.01 0.62 4.08
N ALA A 224 0.29 0.70 4.34
CA ALA A 224 1.30 -0.16 3.71
C ALA A 224 0.99 -1.64 3.96
N SER A 225 0.69 -2.02 5.20
CA SER A 225 0.32 -3.39 5.57
C SER A 225 -0.90 -3.89 4.77
N TYR A 226 -1.95 -3.06 4.66
CA TYR A 226 -3.13 -3.40 3.88
C TYR A 226 -2.83 -3.56 2.38
N ASN A 227 -1.99 -2.71 1.81
CA ASN A 227 -1.59 -2.82 0.41
C ASN A 227 -0.72 -4.07 0.16
N VAL A 228 0.21 -4.40 1.06
CA VAL A 228 1.02 -5.62 1.00
C VAL A 228 0.14 -6.88 0.98
N GLU A 229 -0.85 -6.94 1.88
CA GLU A 229 -1.83 -8.04 1.91
C GLU A 229 -2.62 -8.16 0.61
N ARG A 230 -3.09 -7.02 0.07
CA ARG A 230 -3.89 -6.99 -1.17
C ARG A 230 -3.14 -7.51 -2.39
N TYR A 231 -1.83 -7.31 -2.44
CA TYR A 231 -0.99 -7.76 -3.55
C TYR A 231 -0.41 -9.15 -3.34
N ASN A 232 -0.91 -9.92 -2.35
CA ASN A 232 -0.47 -11.27 -2.03
C ASN A 232 1.06 -11.38 -1.87
N LEU A 233 1.71 -10.29 -1.49
CA LEU A 233 3.01 -10.34 -0.87
C LEU A 233 2.75 -10.74 0.58
N GLN A 234 2.25 -11.97 0.77
CA GLN A 234 2.23 -12.62 2.07
C GLN A 234 3.69 -12.74 2.48
N THR A 235 4.17 -11.72 3.17
CA THR A 235 5.41 -11.83 3.93
C THR A 235 5.23 -13.05 4.83
N ASN A 236 6.24 -13.91 4.93
CA ASN A 236 6.32 -14.94 5.96
C ASN A 236 6.46 -14.23 7.32
N GLY A 237 5.36 -13.60 7.76
CA GLY A 237 5.35 -12.52 8.72
C GLY A 237 5.92 -12.96 10.05
N GLU A 238 5.63 -14.19 10.47
CA GLU A 238 6.13 -14.75 11.74
C GLU A 238 7.64 -14.96 11.74
N ASP A 239 8.18 -15.58 10.69
CA ASP A 239 9.62 -15.82 10.58
C ASP A 239 10.40 -14.50 10.41
N HIS A 240 9.82 -13.53 9.70
CA HIS A 240 10.43 -12.22 9.49
C HIS A 240 10.39 -11.33 10.72
N CYS A 241 9.27 -11.33 11.45
CA CYS A 241 9.19 -10.61 12.71
C CYS A 241 10.18 -11.14 13.72
N ARG A 242 10.29 -12.47 13.79
CA ARG A 242 11.23 -13.12 14.70
C ARG A 242 12.67 -12.82 14.34
N PHE A 243 13.02 -12.88 13.06
CA PHE A 243 14.35 -12.49 12.59
C PHE A 243 14.69 -11.01 12.91
N LEU A 244 13.76 -10.08 12.67
CA LEU A 244 13.99 -8.65 12.95
C LEU A 244 14.10 -8.39 14.46
N PHE A 245 13.25 -9.03 15.26
CA PHE A 245 13.32 -8.98 16.72
C PHE A 245 14.66 -9.48 17.22
N ASP A 246 15.07 -10.68 16.79
CA ASP A 246 16.34 -11.29 17.16
C ASP A 246 17.50 -10.38 16.75
N HIS A 247 17.46 -9.78 15.55
CA HIS A 247 18.48 -8.85 15.07
C HIS A 247 18.58 -7.57 15.94
N MET A 248 17.45 -6.94 16.25
CA MET A 248 17.41 -5.74 17.09
C MET A 248 17.84 -6.04 18.54
N GLU A 249 17.48 -7.22 19.06
CA GLU A 249 17.82 -7.67 20.41
C GLU A 249 19.29 -8.11 20.53
N THR A 250 19.87 -8.75 19.51
CA THR A 250 21.22 -9.32 19.58
C THR A 250 22.31 -8.43 19.03
N ILE A 251 22.08 -7.76 17.90
CA ILE A 251 23.11 -6.96 17.20
C ILE A 251 23.08 -5.50 17.64
N HIS A 252 21.92 -4.99 18.07
CA HIS A 252 21.72 -3.60 18.48
C HIS A 252 21.15 -3.46 19.90
N LYS A 253 21.55 -4.37 20.80
CA LYS A 253 21.02 -4.51 22.17
C LYS A 253 21.03 -3.22 23.00
N GLU A 254 21.97 -2.32 22.75
CA GLU A 254 22.08 -1.03 23.46
C GLU A 254 21.33 0.11 22.76
N SER A 255 20.99 -0.05 21.48
CA SER A 255 20.31 0.97 20.69
C SER A 255 18.80 0.94 20.84
N PHE A 256 18.22 -0.16 21.31
CA PHE A 256 16.76 -0.31 21.43
C PHE A 256 16.35 -0.99 22.74
N CYS A 257 15.27 -0.53 23.35
CA CYS A 257 14.69 -1.09 24.57
C CYS A 257 13.18 -1.35 24.41
N ASN A 258 12.64 -2.22 25.27
CA ASN A 258 11.24 -2.66 25.24
C ASN A 258 10.77 -3.26 23.90
N LEU A 259 11.65 -4.01 23.23
CA LEU A 259 11.30 -4.73 22.01
C LEU A 259 10.22 -5.77 22.30
N LYS A 260 9.19 -5.84 21.45
CA LYS A 260 8.10 -6.82 21.50
C LYS A 260 7.67 -7.20 20.10
N ILE A 261 7.34 -8.48 19.90
CA ILE A 261 6.62 -8.94 18.72
C ILE A 261 5.11 -8.82 19.00
N VAL A 262 4.37 -8.20 18.09
CA VAL A 262 2.95 -7.88 18.23
C VAL A 262 2.18 -8.49 17.05
N PRO A 263 1.05 -9.18 17.31
CA PRO A 263 0.25 -9.76 16.24
C PRO A 263 -0.53 -8.69 15.45
N ASP A 264 -0.87 -9.03 14.20
CA ASP A 264 -1.82 -8.29 13.39
C ASP A 264 -3.28 -8.55 13.82
N PHE A 265 -4.21 -7.97 13.07
CA PHE A 265 -5.65 -8.12 13.33
C PHE A 265 -6.18 -9.54 13.06
N ALA A 266 -5.39 -10.40 12.40
CA ALA A 266 -5.67 -11.82 12.19
C ALA A 266 -4.99 -12.72 13.24
N GLY A 267 -4.27 -12.13 14.21
CA GLY A 267 -3.57 -12.86 15.27
C GLY A 267 -2.18 -13.36 14.88
N ILE A 268 -1.67 -12.98 13.70
CA ILE A 268 -0.39 -13.44 13.16
C ILE A 268 0.71 -12.50 13.66
N GLN A 269 1.82 -13.03 14.20
CA GLN A 269 2.93 -12.23 14.73
C GLN A 269 3.68 -11.47 13.62
N ARG A 270 3.35 -10.19 13.40
CA ARG A 270 3.81 -9.43 12.21
C ARG A 270 4.52 -8.12 12.48
N PHE A 271 4.46 -7.58 13.69
CA PHE A 271 5.10 -6.30 14.02
C PHE A 271 6.16 -6.43 15.11
N VAL A 272 7.32 -5.78 14.96
CA VAL A 272 8.27 -5.55 16.05
C VAL A 272 8.11 -4.11 16.52
N THR A 273 7.77 -3.91 17.79
CA THR A 273 7.68 -2.58 18.41
C THR A 273 8.80 -2.41 19.43
N GLY A 274 9.36 -1.21 19.57
CA GLY A 274 10.33 -0.88 20.62
C GLY A 274 10.72 0.59 20.56
N PHE A 275 11.50 1.05 21.53
CA PHE A 275 12.01 2.42 21.58
C PHE A 275 13.51 2.42 21.31
N ARG A 276 14.02 3.43 20.62
CA ARG A 276 15.45 3.68 20.56
C ARG A 276 15.90 4.19 21.94
N SER A 277 16.93 3.57 22.50
CA SER A 277 17.54 3.94 23.79
C SER A 277 18.29 5.27 23.70
#